data_AF-A0A7S3A1N2-F1
#
_entry.id   AF-A0A7S3A1N2-F1
#
_cell.length_a   1.000
_cell.length_b   1.000
_cell.length_c   1.000
_cell.angle_alpha   90.00
_cell.angle_beta   90.00
_cell.angle_gamma   90.00
#
_symmetry.space_group_name_H-M   'P 1'
#
loop_
_entity.id
_entity.type
_entity.pdbx_description
1 polymer ?
#
loop_
_entity_poly.entity_id
_entity_poly.type
_entity_poly.pdbx_seq_one_letter_code
_entity_poly.pdbx_strand_id
1 'polypeptide(L)'
;MMSNRYVSTPSKSAPQYSFPILSPDEIFQCLGELQIPFSEDYLRKPSADSVRALFEQFLELLMGSSKEELSQPVFGAVDVISYPELHEDSIPFLAFHRRMQKLMTACGVPDFCMNDYAKPDYQRLRRLLSAVINLAKFREERLIRFQDLNNRSEALLERKQALAKTNASLKAEIDLYNKKVEAERPQSEALEKKTSSLASELQELHEKQSKLQADIRKLKAEASELAEKAASLKVKVLHEEQEVGRYESMVVSSPERVRKEIEDQQEQLEYDREQIVSMERRTRELQNRVSGLQVCETDVRMGTTVMEECEREMDRSKVQLQLVRDRKQAISIAESELRRLENQESYLKRQVQSSEERISRIQKQISDRELEVQASYEKLQNDRVVAERERTAVESRIAQNEKLVSQTSDKKAKLGSEFEAEIESSTEAYRKLEDQVVKYHRQLFTHMQEARV
;
A
#
# COMPACT_ATOMS: atom_id res chain seq x y z
N MET A 1 23.35 -47.80 -65.95
CA MET A 1 23.04 -46.56 -65.22
C MET A 1 23.23 -46.81 -63.73
N MET A 2 24.34 -46.32 -63.19
CA MET A 2 24.72 -46.48 -61.79
C MET A 2 24.00 -45.41 -60.95
N SER A 3 23.13 -45.82 -60.03
CA SER A 3 22.55 -44.92 -59.03
C SER A 3 23.38 -44.95 -57.75
N ASN A 4 24.05 -43.83 -57.50
CA ASN A 4 24.92 -43.57 -56.37
C ASN A 4 24.08 -43.46 -55.08
N ARG A 5 24.28 -44.36 -54.11
CA ARG A 5 23.69 -44.25 -52.77
C ARG A 5 24.47 -43.20 -51.98
N TYR A 6 23.85 -42.06 -51.71
CA TYR A 6 24.34 -41.11 -50.71
C TYR A 6 24.17 -41.73 -49.32
N VAL A 7 25.28 -42.20 -48.75
CA VAL A 7 25.39 -42.50 -47.32
C VAL A 7 25.56 -41.16 -46.61
N SER A 8 24.48 -40.70 -45.96
CA SER A 8 24.51 -39.52 -45.11
C SER A 8 25.27 -39.86 -43.83
N THR A 9 26.44 -39.27 -43.65
CA THR A 9 27.21 -39.36 -42.40
C THR A 9 26.49 -38.56 -41.29
N PRO A 10 26.54 -39.02 -40.03
CA PRO A 10 25.94 -38.27 -38.92
C PRO A 10 26.76 -37.01 -38.64
N SER A 11 26.09 -35.87 -38.70
CA SER A 11 26.59 -34.55 -38.32
C SER A 11 27.07 -34.56 -36.86
N LYS A 12 28.27 -34.02 -36.61
CA LYS A 12 28.82 -33.80 -35.27
C LYS A 12 27.81 -33.00 -34.42
N SER A 13 27.42 -33.54 -33.27
CA SER A 13 26.56 -32.86 -32.30
C SER A 13 27.17 -31.50 -31.92
N ALA A 14 26.46 -30.41 -32.23
CA ALA A 14 26.84 -29.07 -31.84
C ALA A 14 26.92 -28.94 -30.30
N PRO A 15 27.82 -28.12 -29.75
CA PRO A 15 27.91 -27.90 -28.31
C PRO A 15 26.57 -27.37 -27.76
N GLN A 16 26.01 -28.08 -26.78
CA GLN A 16 24.77 -27.71 -26.12
C GLN A 16 25.04 -26.57 -25.12
N TYR A 17 24.68 -25.35 -25.48
CA TYR A 17 24.79 -24.18 -24.60
C TYR A 17 23.59 -24.08 -23.66
N SER A 18 23.76 -23.42 -22.50
CA SER A 18 22.68 -23.16 -21.53
C SER A 18 21.71 -22.04 -21.97
N PHE A 19 22.00 -21.37 -23.09
CA PHE A 19 21.22 -20.28 -23.66
C PHE A 19 21.14 -20.44 -25.19
N PRO A 20 20.08 -19.93 -25.84
CA PRO A 20 19.94 -19.99 -27.29
C PRO A 20 20.96 -19.07 -27.97
N ILE A 21 21.50 -19.52 -29.11
CA ILE A 21 22.36 -18.69 -29.97
C ILE A 21 21.48 -17.90 -30.93
N LEU A 22 21.42 -16.59 -30.74
CA LEU A 22 20.56 -15.70 -31.51
C LEU A 22 21.12 -15.49 -32.92
N SER A 23 20.24 -15.26 -33.89
CA SER A 23 20.63 -14.79 -35.23
C SER A 23 21.15 -13.35 -35.19
N PRO A 24 21.94 -12.90 -36.20
CA PRO A 24 22.38 -11.50 -36.26
C PRO A 24 21.21 -10.51 -36.17
N ASP A 25 20.13 -10.77 -36.92
CA ASP A 25 18.94 -9.92 -36.95
C ASP A 25 18.26 -9.84 -35.57
N GLU A 26 18.14 -10.97 -34.89
CA GLU A 26 17.61 -11.04 -33.51
C GLU A 26 18.48 -10.28 -32.52
N ILE A 27 19.81 -10.33 -32.68
CA ILE A 27 20.75 -9.57 -31.84
C ILE A 27 20.51 -8.07 -32.02
N PHE A 28 20.40 -7.57 -33.26
CA PHE A 28 20.15 -6.15 -33.51
C PHE A 28 18.79 -5.70 -32.97
N GLN A 29 17.75 -6.52 -33.16
CA GLN A 29 16.45 -6.22 -32.61
C GLN A 29 16.52 -6.08 -31.08
N CYS A 30 17.17 -7.03 -30.40
CA CYS A 30 17.32 -6.98 -28.96
C CYS A 30 18.19 -5.81 -28.49
N LEU A 31 19.28 -5.49 -29.20
CA LEU A 31 20.12 -4.32 -28.88
C LEU A 31 19.34 -3.01 -29.06
N GLY A 32 18.48 -2.92 -30.08
CA GLY A 32 17.58 -1.79 -30.27
C GLY A 32 16.55 -1.66 -29.16
N GLU A 33 15.95 -2.77 -28.72
CA GLU A 33 15.04 -2.81 -27.55
C GLU A 33 15.74 -2.35 -26.26
N LEU A 34 17.01 -2.74 -26.08
CA LEU A 34 17.86 -2.35 -24.94
C LEU A 34 18.45 -0.93 -25.09
N GLN A 35 18.14 -0.21 -26.18
CA GLN A 35 18.67 1.13 -26.50
C GLN A 35 20.20 1.21 -26.59
N ILE A 36 20.86 0.11 -26.96
CA ILE A 36 22.31 0.06 -27.12
C ILE A 36 22.65 0.31 -28.60
N PRO A 37 23.32 1.43 -28.94
CA PRO A 37 23.63 1.76 -30.32
C PRO A 37 24.72 0.82 -30.86
N PHE A 38 24.37 -0.04 -31.83
CA PHE A 38 25.31 -0.95 -32.47
C PHE A 38 24.95 -1.20 -33.93
N SER A 39 25.85 -0.84 -34.85
CA SER A 39 25.64 -0.98 -36.30
C SER A 39 25.93 -2.40 -36.82
N GLU A 40 25.28 -2.77 -37.92
CA GLU A 40 25.43 -4.10 -38.52
C GLU A 40 26.88 -4.42 -38.96
N ASP A 41 27.57 -3.41 -39.47
CA ASP A 41 28.96 -3.51 -39.90
C ASP A 41 29.91 -3.88 -38.76
N TYR A 42 29.61 -3.45 -37.53
CA TYR A 42 30.42 -3.76 -36.35
C TYR A 42 30.24 -5.19 -35.86
N LEU A 43 29.11 -5.84 -36.15
CA LEU A 43 28.99 -7.27 -35.87
C LEU A 43 29.78 -8.09 -36.90
N ARG A 44 29.63 -7.78 -38.19
CA ARG A 44 30.27 -8.53 -39.29
C ARG A 44 31.79 -8.35 -39.34
N LYS A 45 32.29 -7.17 -38.96
CA LYS A 45 33.72 -6.84 -38.83
C LYS A 45 33.96 -6.15 -37.49
N PRO A 46 34.08 -6.92 -36.41
CA PRO A 46 34.19 -6.34 -35.08
C PRO A 46 35.53 -5.64 -34.88
N SER A 47 35.49 -4.37 -34.45
CA SER A 47 36.67 -3.62 -34.03
C SER A 47 36.80 -3.68 -32.51
N ALA A 48 38.03 -3.59 -31.99
CA ALA A 48 38.24 -3.64 -30.55
C ALA A 48 37.50 -2.50 -29.82
N ASP A 49 37.50 -1.30 -30.40
CA ASP A 49 36.85 -0.13 -29.80
C ASP A 49 35.32 -0.26 -29.77
N SER A 50 34.71 -0.76 -30.86
CA SER A 50 33.25 -0.94 -30.94
C SER A 50 32.75 -2.02 -29.98
N VAL A 51 33.46 -3.15 -29.89
CA VAL A 51 33.10 -4.24 -28.98
C VAL A 51 33.32 -3.85 -27.52
N ARG A 52 34.39 -3.09 -27.23
CA ARG A 52 34.63 -2.56 -25.89
C ARG A 52 33.53 -1.59 -25.47
N ALA A 53 33.18 -0.62 -26.33
CA ALA A 53 32.10 0.32 -26.06
C ALA A 53 30.75 -0.42 -25.84
N LEU A 54 30.48 -1.46 -26.64
CA LEU A 54 29.29 -2.29 -26.48
C LEU A 54 29.24 -2.99 -25.12
N PHE A 55 30.35 -3.57 -24.66
CA PHE A 55 30.41 -4.21 -23.35
C PHE A 55 30.37 -3.22 -22.18
N GLU A 56 30.93 -2.02 -22.35
CA GLU A 56 30.78 -0.93 -21.38
C GLU A 56 29.29 -0.58 -21.18
N GLN A 57 28.51 -0.48 -22.27
CA GLN A 57 27.06 -0.26 -22.21
C GLN A 57 26.31 -1.39 -21.48
N PHE A 58 26.70 -2.65 -21.70
CA PHE A 58 26.10 -3.77 -20.97
C PHE A 58 26.43 -3.76 -19.47
N LEU A 59 27.65 -3.37 -19.09
CA LEU A 59 28.04 -3.23 -17.69
C LEU A 59 27.26 -2.12 -17.00
N GLU A 60 27.07 -0.99 -17.67
CA GLU A 60 26.25 0.11 -17.16
C GLU A 60 24.79 -0.33 -17.00
N LEU A 61 24.21 -0.94 -18.03
CA LEU A 61 22.81 -1.36 -18.03
C LEU A 61 22.51 -2.45 -16.98
N LEU A 62 23.34 -3.49 -16.90
CA LEU A 62 23.05 -4.70 -16.10
C LEU A 62 23.66 -4.66 -14.70
N MET A 63 24.79 -3.99 -14.52
CA MET A 63 25.49 -3.91 -13.23
C MET A 63 25.49 -2.51 -12.61
N GLY A 64 25.02 -1.48 -13.33
CA GLY A 64 25.05 -0.10 -12.85
C GLY A 64 26.46 0.45 -12.66
N SER A 65 27.47 -0.16 -13.30
CA SER A 65 28.87 0.28 -13.20
C SER A 65 29.20 1.17 -14.40
N SER A 66 29.36 2.47 -14.18
CA SER A 66 29.68 3.42 -15.26
C SER A 66 31.15 3.34 -15.66
N LYS A 67 31.47 3.86 -16.85
CA LYS A 67 32.86 3.97 -17.32
C LYS A 67 33.72 4.80 -16.38
N GLU A 68 33.18 5.88 -15.83
CA GLU A 68 33.87 6.75 -14.87
C GLU A 68 34.18 5.99 -13.58
N GLU A 69 33.23 5.22 -13.04
CA GLU A 69 33.46 4.40 -11.84
C GLU A 69 34.53 3.34 -12.05
N LEU A 70 34.56 2.72 -13.24
CA LEU A 70 35.59 1.73 -13.60
C LEU A 70 36.97 2.37 -13.80
N SER A 71 37.01 3.66 -14.11
CA SER A 71 38.24 4.41 -14.31
C SER A 71 38.79 5.01 -13.01
N GLN A 72 38.00 5.03 -11.94
CA GLN A 72 38.46 5.49 -10.63
C GLN A 72 39.32 4.42 -9.94
N PRO A 73 40.52 4.78 -9.46
CA PRO A 73 41.32 3.87 -8.65
C PRO A 73 40.61 3.64 -7.30
N VAL A 74 40.58 2.37 -6.87
CA VAL A 74 40.04 2.04 -5.53
C VAL A 74 40.92 2.71 -4.49
N PHE A 75 40.33 3.53 -3.60
CA PHE A 75 41.05 4.37 -2.63
C PHE A 75 42.14 3.62 -1.82
N GLY A 76 41.96 2.34 -1.51
CA GLY A 76 42.96 1.52 -0.80
C GLY A 76 44.06 0.88 -1.66
N ALA A 77 43.98 0.99 -2.99
CA ALA A 77 44.99 0.46 -3.92
C ALA A 77 46.04 1.50 -4.33
N VAL A 78 45.72 2.80 -4.18
CA VAL A 78 46.63 3.91 -4.52
C VAL A 78 47.86 3.92 -3.61
N ASP A 79 47.70 3.58 -2.33
CA ASP A 79 48.78 3.53 -1.34
C ASP A 79 49.71 2.31 -1.50
N VAL A 80 49.32 1.31 -2.30
CA VAL A 80 50.04 0.03 -2.47
C VAL A 80 50.85 0.01 -3.77
N ILE A 81 50.50 0.84 -4.75
CA ILE A 81 51.10 0.83 -6.08
C ILE A 81 52.17 1.93 -6.17
N SER A 82 53.43 1.51 -6.37
CA SER A 82 54.52 2.44 -6.69
C SER A 82 54.30 3.08 -8.06
N TYR A 83 54.38 4.41 -8.13
CA TYR A 83 54.18 5.21 -9.36
C TYR A 83 52.79 5.03 -10.02
N PRO A 84 51.69 5.47 -9.38
CA PRO A 84 50.32 5.33 -9.90
C PRO A 84 50.10 5.92 -11.30
N GLU A 85 50.85 6.97 -11.66
CA GLU A 85 50.79 7.65 -12.96
C GLU A 85 51.13 6.71 -14.14
N LEU A 86 51.98 5.70 -13.93
CA LEU A 86 52.33 4.72 -14.97
C LEU A 86 51.21 3.70 -15.24
N HIS A 87 50.16 3.70 -14.40
CA HIS A 87 49.09 2.71 -14.44
C HIS A 87 47.73 3.31 -14.78
N GLU A 88 47.68 4.57 -15.21
CA GLU A 88 46.47 5.31 -15.57
C GLU A 88 45.59 4.56 -16.59
N ASP A 89 46.20 3.91 -17.59
CA ASP A 89 45.48 3.10 -18.59
C ASP A 89 45.25 1.64 -18.17
N SER A 90 46.17 1.09 -17.37
CA SER A 90 46.17 -0.33 -17.00
C SER A 90 45.12 -0.67 -15.94
N ILE A 91 44.90 0.23 -14.98
CA ILE A 91 43.94 0.05 -13.89
C ILE A 91 42.50 0.00 -14.42
N PRO A 92 42.01 0.97 -15.21
CA PRO A 92 40.67 0.94 -15.78
C PRO A 92 40.46 -0.27 -16.69
N PHE A 93 41.48 -0.66 -17.46
CA PHE A 93 41.43 -1.83 -18.33
C PHE A 93 41.21 -3.14 -17.55
N LEU A 94 41.97 -3.35 -16.47
CA LEU A 94 41.81 -4.53 -15.60
C LEU A 94 40.49 -4.50 -14.81
N ALA A 95 40.06 -3.32 -14.37
CA ALA A 95 38.78 -3.12 -13.69
C ALA A 95 37.60 -3.50 -14.60
N PHE A 96 37.60 -2.99 -15.84
CA PHE A 96 36.65 -3.37 -16.87
C PHE A 96 36.65 -4.89 -17.10
N HIS A 97 37.82 -5.49 -17.34
CA HIS A 97 37.88 -6.92 -17.62
C HIS A 97 37.34 -7.77 -16.46
N ARG A 98 37.73 -7.47 -15.22
CA ARG A 98 37.24 -8.19 -14.03
C ARG A 98 35.73 -8.09 -13.89
N ARG A 99 35.14 -6.93 -14.20
CA ARG A 99 33.70 -6.71 -14.14
C ARG A 99 32.98 -7.46 -15.26
N MET A 100 33.51 -7.40 -16.47
CA MET A 100 32.97 -8.14 -17.61
C MET A 100 33.06 -9.65 -17.41
N GLN A 101 34.15 -10.16 -16.83
CA GLN A 101 34.30 -11.59 -16.51
C GLN A 101 33.25 -12.04 -15.48
N LYS A 102 32.98 -11.22 -14.45
CA LYS A 102 31.90 -11.48 -13.48
C LYS A 102 30.53 -11.52 -14.16
N LEU A 103 30.23 -10.54 -15.01
CA LEU A 103 28.98 -10.49 -15.76
C LEU A 103 28.84 -11.71 -16.68
N MET A 104 29.85 -12.03 -17.49
CA MET A 104 29.83 -13.18 -18.39
C MET A 104 29.70 -14.51 -17.66
N THR A 105 30.35 -14.65 -16.49
CA THR A 105 30.17 -15.83 -15.65
C THR A 105 28.71 -15.98 -15.21
N ALA A 106 28.04 -14.89 -14.84
CA ALA A 106 26.62 -14.89 -14.51
C ALA A 106 25.72 -15.20 -15.73
N CYS A 107 26.14 -14.82 -16.94
CA CYS A 107 25.48 -15.19 -18.19
C CYS A 107 25.69 -16.66 -18.62
N GLY A 108 26.52 -17.43 -17.89
CA GLY A 108 26.85 -18.81 -18.24
C GLY A 108 28.06 -18.97 -19.18
N VAL A 109 28.91 -17.95 -19.29
CA VAL A 109 30.17 -17.98 -20.07
C VAL A 109 31.36 -17.71 -19.14
N PRO A 110 31.93 -18.73 -18.49
CA PRO A 110 33.05 -18.56 -17.56
C PRO A 110 34.40 -18.34 -18.27
N ASP A 111 34.51 -18.68 -19.55
CA ASP A 111 35.75 -18.63 -20.33
C ASP A 111 36.02 -17.27 -21.01
N PHE A 112 35.39 -16.19 -20.53
CA PHE A 112 35.61 -14.84 -21.07
C PHE A 112 37.05 -14.36 -20.84
N CYS A 113 37.67 -13.82 -21.89
CA CYS A 113 39.09 -13.47 -21.90
C CYS A 113 39.36 -12.11 -22.58
N MET A 114 40.57 -11.58 -22.45
CA MET A 114 40.97 -10.29 -23.05
C MET A 114 40.82 -10.27 -24.58
N ASN A 115 41.06 -11.40 -25.24
CA ASN A 115 40.95 -11.49 -26.70
C ASN A 115 39.52 -11.27 -27.19
N ASP A 116 38.51 -11.46 -26.34
CA ASP A 116 37.09 -11.37 -26.73
C ASP A 116 36.67 -9.96 -27.13
N TYR A 117 37.40 -8.96 -26.67
CA TYR A 117 37.20 -7.57 -27.04
C TYR A 117 38.46 -6.92 -27.63
N ALA A 118 39.67 -7.42 -27.34
CA ALA A 118 40.90 -6.90 -27.95
C ALA A 118 41.11 -7.41 -29.39
N LYS A 119 40.66 -8.64 -29.68
CA LYS A 119 40.75 -9.28 -31.01
C LYS A 119 39.46 -10.06 -31.28
N PRO A 120 38.33 -9.36 -31.41
CA PRO A 120 37.03 -10.00 -31.44
C PRO A 120 36.87 -10.90 -32.67
N ASP A 121 36.41 -12.12 -32.44
CA ASP A 121 36.01 -13.06 -33.49
C ASP A 121 34.49 -13.03 -33.65
N TYR A 122 34.01 -13.12 -34.90
CA TYR A 122 32.58 -13.04 -35.21
C TYR A 122 31.75 -14.10 -34.47
N GLN A 123 32.17 -15.37 -34.53
CA GLN A 123 31.40 -16.46 -33.94
C GLN A 123 31.42 -16.38 -32.41
N ARG A 124 32.57 -16.02 -31.83
CA ARG A 124 32.71 -15.84 -30.39
C ARG A 124 31.90 -14.65 -29.89
N LEU A 125 31.99 -13.49 -30.54
CA LEU A 125 31.21 -12.30 -30.19
C LEU A 125 29.70 -12.59 -30.25
N ARG A 126 29.22 -13.26 -31.30
CA ARG A 126 27.81 -13.64 -31.42
C ARG A 126 27.34 -14.50 -30.24
N ARG A 127 28.16 -15.46 -29.78
CA ARG A 127 27.86 -16.28 -28.61
C ARG A 127 27.80 -15.44 -27.33
N LEU A 128 28.77 -14.53 -27.15
CA LEU A 128 28.85 -13.64 -26.00
C LEU A 128 27.63 -12.72 -25.92
N LEU A 129 27.23 -12.11 -27.04
CA LEU A 129 26.04 -11.26 -27.11
C LEU A 129 24.76 -12.04 -26.85
N SER A 130 24.63 -13.24 -27.40
CA SER A 130 23.48 -14.11 -27.13
C SER A 130 23.33 -14.42 -25.64
N ALA A 131 24.45 -14.67 -24.93
CA ALA A 131 24.44 -14.93 -23.50
C ALA A 131 23.99 -13.71 -22.68
N VAL A 132 24.56 -12.53 -22.98
CA VAL A 132 24.26 -11.29 -22.25
C VAL A 132 22.84 -10.82 -22.53
N ILE A 133 22.36 -10.91 -23.77
CA ILE A 133 20.98 -10.57 -24.14
C ILE A 133 19.99 -11.49 -23.44
N ASN A 134 20.29 -12.79 -23.34
CA ASN A 134 19.45 -13.73 -22.61
C ASN A 134 19.33 -13.35 -21.12
N LEU A 135 20.43 -12.95 -20.48
CA LEU A 135 20.39 -12.43 -19.11
C LEU A 135 19.57 -11.13 -19.01
N ALA A 136 19.73 -10.22 -19.97
CA ALA A 136 18.98 -8.97 -20.01
C ALA A 136 17.46 -9.22 -20.11
N LYS A 137 17.02 -10.12 -21.01
CA LYS A 137 15.60 -10.51 -21.12
C LYS A 137 15.08 -11.16 -19.84
N PHE A 138 15.85 -12.06 -19.23
CA PHE A 138 15.47 -12.69 -17.96
C PHE A 138 15.32 -11.65 -16.84
N ARG A 139 16.21 -10.64 -16.79
CA ARG A 139 16.10 -9.53 -15.83
C ARG A 139 14.82 -8.73 -16.08
N GLU A 140 14.50 -8.38 -17.32
CA GLU A 140 13.30 -7.61 -17.69
C GLU A 140 12.01 -8.31 -17.22
N GLU A 141 11.87 -9.61 -17.50
CA GLU A 141 10.73 -10.42 -17.06
C GLU A 141 10.58 -10.46 -15.54
N ARG A 142 11.70 -10.48 -14.82
CA ARG A 142 11.71 -10.48 -13.35
C ARG A 142 11.45 -9.09 -12.78
N LEU A 143 11.92 -8.04 -13.45
CA LEU A 143 11.76 -6.65 -13.02
C LEU A 143 10.28 -6.29 -12.87
N ILE A 144 9.42 -6.76 -13.77
CA ILE A 144 7.95 -6.59 -13.68
C ILE A 144 7.41 -7.11 -12.34
N ARG A 145 7.90 -8.26 -11.84
CA ARG A 145 7.49 -8.79 -10.52
C ARG A 145 8.05 -7.98 -9.36
N PHE A 146 9.20 -7.33 -9.54
CA PHE A 146 9.79 -6.44 -8.55
C PHE A 146 9.16 -5.04 -8.53
N GLN A 147 8.48 -4.62 -9.59
CA GLN A 147 7.76 -3.33 -9.63
C GLN A 147 6.74 -3.23 -8.49
N ASP A 148 6.00 -4.30 -8.20
CA ASP A 148 5.05 -4.33 -7.07
C ASP A 148 5.74 -4.11 -5.72
N LEU A 149 6.92 -4.70 -5.52
CA LEU A 149 7.71 -4.50 -4.30
C LEU A 149 8.28 -3.09 -4.23
N ASN A 150 8.73 -2.54 -5.36
CA ASN A 150 9.26 -1.18 -5.44
C ASN A 150 8.17 -0.14 -5.15
N ASN A 151 6.99 -0.29 -5.77
CA ASN A 151 5.83 0.56 -5.52
C ASN A 151 5.39 0.51 -4.05
N ARG A 152 5.38 -0.68 -3.43
CA ARG A 152 5.09 -0.83 -1.98
C ARG A 152 6.16 -0.15 -1.12
N SER A 153 7.42 -0.26 -1.49
CA SER A 153 8.54 0.39 -0.80
C SER A 153 8.42 1.92 -0.85
N GLU A 154 8.15 2.46 -2.05
CA GLU A 154 7.93 3.90 -2.26
C GLU A 154 6.72 4.40 -1.46
N ALA A 155 5.57 3.70 -1.52
CA ALA A 155 4.39 4.05 -0.75
C ALA A 155 4.63 4.01 0.79
N LEU A 156 5.42 3.05 1.28
CA LEU A 156 5.81 2.99 2.69
C LEU A 156 6.74 4.15 3.07
N LEU A 157 7.65 4.55 2.17
CA LEU A 157 8.53 5.69 2.39
C LEU A 157 7.74 7.00 2.47
N GLU A 158 6.79 7.22 1.56
CA GLU A 158 5.90 8.38 1.58
C GLU A 158 5.07 8.42 2.86
N ARG A 159 4.48 7.29 3.26
CA ARG A 159 3.72 7.18 4.52
C ARG A 159 4.59 7.49 5.74
N LYS A 160 5.84 7.00 5.78
CA LYS A 160 6.80 7.30 6.84
C LYS A 160 7.09 8.81 6.90
N GLN A 161 7.31 9.45 5.75
CA GLN A 161 7.57 10.89 5.70
C GLN A 161 6.36 11.71 6.16
N ALA A 162 5.14 11.34 5.75
CA ALA A 162 3.91 11.99 6.20
C ALA A 162 3.70 11.86 7.72
N LEU A 163 3.93 10.65 8.26
CA LEU A 163 3.87 10.41 9.71
C LEU A 163 4.96 11.19 10.47
N ALA A 164 6.17 11.31 9.91
CA ALA A 164 7.23 12.11 10.52
C ALA A 164 6.85 13.60 10.58
N LYS A 165 6.25 14.15 9.51
CA LYS A 165 5.77 15.53 9.47
C LYS A 165 4.67 15.80 10.49
N THR A 166 3.67 14.91 10.57
CA THR A 166 2.57 15.04 11.54
C THR A 166 3.05 14.89 12.99
N ASN A 167 3.99 13.98 13.25
CA ASN A 167 4.60 13.85 14.57
C ASN A 167 5.39 15.10 14.95
N ALA A 168 6.13 15.70 14.01
CA ALA A 168 6.84 16.95 14.24
C ALA A 168 5.88 18.12 14.55
N SER A 169 4.76 18.24 13.82
CA SER A 169 3.77 19.29 14.09
C SER A 169 3.08 19.11 15.45
N LEU A 170 2.71 17.88 15.80
CA LEU A 170 2.09 17.58 17.10
C LEU A 170 3.06 17.85 18.26
N LYS A 171 4.34 17.51 18.12
CA LYS A 171 5.36 17.86 19.12
C LYS A 171 5.49 19.37 19.30
N ALA A 172 5.52 20.13 18.21
CA ALA A 172 5.57 21.58 18.26
C ALA A 172 4.33 22.18 18.95
N GLU A 173 3.15 21.61 18.71
CA GLU A 173 1.90 22.01 19.37
C GLU A 173 1.93 21.72 20.88
N ILE A 174 2.38 20.52 21.27
CA ILE A 174 2.57 20.13 22.68
C ILE A 174 3.52 21.09 23.38
N ASP A 175 4.66 21.42 22.76
CA ASP A 175 5.63 22.36 23.33
C ASP A 175 5.03 23.76 23.52
N LEU A 176 4.16 24.18 22.61
CA LEU A 176 3.46 25.47 22.69
C LEU A 176 2.45 25.47 23.84
N TYR A 177 1.68 24.40 24.00
CA TYR A 177 0.78 24.22 25.15
C TYR A 177 1.55 24.18 26.48
N ASN A 178 2.64 23.43 26.56
CA ASN A 178 3.47 23.37 27.77
C ASN A 178 4.02 24.74 28.16
N LYS A 179 4.45 25.54 27.17
CA LYS A 179 4.89 26.93 27.42
C LYS A 179 3.77 27.82 27.93
N LYS A 180 2.53 27.67 27.43
CA LYS A 180 1.37 28.40 27.95
C LYS A 180 1.06 28.01 29.39
N VAL A 181 1.06 26.71 29.69
CA VAL A 181 0.84 26.20 31.05
C VAL A 181 1.89 26.73 32.01
N GLU A 182 3.17 26.71 31.65
CA GLU A 182 4.23 27.27 32.50
C GLU A 182 4.13 28.80 32.66
N ALA A 183 3.65 29.52 31.63
CA ALA A 183 3.41 30.96 31.72
C ALA A 183 2.23 31.31 32.64
N GLU A 184 1.20 30.46 32.67
CA GLU A 184 -0.01 30.65 33.49
C GLU A 184 0.16 30.14 34.93
N ARG A 185 1.05 29.16 35.17
CA ARG A 185 1.37 28.60 36.50
C ARG A 185 1.58 29.67 37.59
N PRO A 186 2.44 30.69 37.43
CA PRO A 186 2.66 31.68 38.48
C PRO A 186 1.40 32.50 38.81
N GLN A 187 0.54 32.78 37.82
CA GLN A 187 -0.74 33.46 38.07
C GLN A 187 -1.70 32.55 38.83
N SER A 188 -1.77 31.27 38.47
CA SER A 188 -2.58 30.28 39.19
C SER A 188 -2.13 30.12 40.63
N GLU A 189 -0.82 29.97 40.89
CA GLU A 189 -0.26 29.87 42.24
C GLU A 189 -0.52 31.14 43.07
N ALA A 190 -0.43 32.33 42.45
CA ALA A 190 -0.75 33.58 43.13
C ALA A 190 -2.24 33.68 43.49
N LEU A 191 -3.12 33.27 42.59
CA LEU A 191 -4.56 33.20 42.84
C LEU A 191 -4.91 32.19 43.94
N GLU A 192 -4.31 31.00 43.93
CA GLU A 192 -4.49 29.99 44.99
C GLU A 192 -4.06 30.53 46.36
N LYS A 193 -2.87 31.15 46.45
CA LYS A 193 -2.40 31.78 47.69
C LYS A 193 -3.36 32.86 48.18
N LYS A 194 -3.83 33.74 47.28
CA LYS A 194 -4.79 34.81 47.64
C LYS A 194 -6.14 34.23 48.08
N THR A 195 -6.58 33.16 47.45
CA THR A 195 -7.85 32.49 47.79
C THR A 195 -7.74 31.81 49.15
N SER A 196 -6.61 31.15 49.42
CA SER A 196 -6.30 30.57 50.73
C SER A 196 -6.24 31.63 51.83
N SER A 197 -5.61 32.79 51.58
CA SER A 197 -5.55 33.85 52.58
C SER A 197 -6.92 34.46 52.86
N LEU A 198 -7.72 34.71 51.82
CA LEU A 198 -9.09 35.22 51.96
C LEU A 198 -10.00 34.22 52.69
N ALA A 199 -9.84 32.92 52.44
CA ALA A 199 -10.57 31.88 53.16
C ALA A 199 -10.24 31.89 54.67
N SER A 200 -8.95 32.03 55.02
CA SER A 200 -8.53 32.16 56.42
C SER A 200 -9.09 33.43 57.07
N GLU A 201 -9.04 34.57 56.37
CA GLU A 201 -9.58 35.84 56.87
C GLU A 201 -11.11 35.78 57.05
N LEU A 202 -11.82 35.13 56.13
CA LEU A 202 -13.26 34.86 56.27
C LEU A 202 -13.56 34.01 57.50
N GLN A 203 -12.75 32.99 57.76
CA GLN A 203 -12.91 32.13 58.94
C GLN A 203 -12.71 32.94 60.23
N GLU A 204 -11.67 33.77 60.30
CA GLU A 204 -11.43 34.66 61.45
C GLU A 204 -12.55 35.68 61.66
N LEU A 205 -13.06 36.29 60.59
CA LEU A 205 -14.18 37.22 60.64
C LEU A 205 -15.46 36.53 61.12
N HIS A 206 -15.70 35.29 60.68
CA HIS A 206 -16.83 34.49 61.13
C HIS A 206 -16.73 34.16 62.64
N GLU A 207 -15.54 33.84 63.14
CA GLU A 207 -15.31 33.67 64.59
C GLU A 207 -15.56 34.96 65.37
N LYS A 208 -15.07 36.11 64.88
CA LYS A 208 -15.32 37.43 65.49
C LYS A 208 -16.82 37.76 65.49
N GLN A 209 -17.51 37.52 64.38
CA GLN A 209 -18.96 37.71 64.25
C GLN A 209 -19.72 36.85 65.26
N SER A 210 -19.33 35.58 65.42
CA SER A 210 -19.96 34.66 66.38
C SER A 210 -19.80 35.15 67.82
N LYS A 211 -18.60 35.61 68.20
CA LYS A 211 -18.33 36.22 69.52
C LYS A 211 -19.17 37.47 69.75
N LEU A 212 -19.17 38.41 68.80
CA LEU A 212 -19.98 39.63 68.87
C LEU A 212 -21.48 39.33 68.97
N GLN A 213 -21.99 38.33 68.25
CA GLN A 213 -23.38 37.89 68.39
C GLN A 213 -23.68 37.34 69.79
N ALA A 214 -22.77 36.58 70.39
CA ALA A 214 -22.92 36.09 71.76
C ALA A 214 -22.94 37.25 72.76
N ASP A 215 -22.07 38.25 72.59
CA ASP A 215 -22.03 39.44 73.44
C ASP A 215 -23.27 40.31 73.29
N ILE A 216 -23.78 40.51 72.06
CA ILE A 216 -25.05 41.20 71.81
C ILE A 216 -26.20 40.47 72.52
N ARG A 217 -26.23 39.12 72.50
CA ARG A 217 -27.25 38.36 73.23
C ARG A 217 -27.16 38.56 74.73
N LYS A 218 -25.94 38.58 75.30
CA LYS A 218 -25.71 38.87 76.73
C LYS A 218 -26.16 40.28 77.10
N LEU A 219 -25.71 41.29 76.35
CA LEU A 219 -26.08 42.69 76.60
C LEU A 219 -27.59 42.92 76.47
N LYS A 220 -28.27 42.25 75.53
CA LYS A 220 -29.74 42.29 75.45
C LYS A 220 -30.41 41.67 76.67
N ALA A 221 -29.89 40.56 77.19
CA ALA A 221 -30.41 39.94 78.41
C ALA A 221 -30.21 40.87 79.63
N GLU A 222 -29.02 41.44 79.79
CA GLU A 222 -28.71 42.41 80.85
C GLU A 222 -29.57 43.66 80.75
N ALA A 223 -29.77 44.21 79.54
CA ALA A 223 -30.64 45.35 79.32
C ALA A 223 -32.10 45.03 79.66
N SER A 224 -32.58 43.83 79.35
CA SER A 224 -33.92 43.37 79.74
C SER A 224 -34.06 43.25 81.25
N GLU A 225 -33.08 42.66 81.95
CA GLU A 225 -33.08 42.59 83.42
C GLU A 225 -33.04 43.97 84.07
N LEU A 226 -32.21 44.88 83.55
CA LEU A 226 -32.14 46.25 84.04
C LEU A 226 -33.43 47.02 83.77
N ALA A 227 -34.08 46.80 82.62
CA ALA A 227 -35.37 47.38 82.31
C ALA A 227 -36.47 46.87 83.26
N GLU A 228 -36.49 45.57 83.57
CA GLU A 228 -37.39 45.00 84.59
C GLU A 228 -37.13 45.59 85.98
N LYS A 229 -35.86 45.70 86.39
CA LYS A 229 -35.47 46.35 87.65
C LYS A 229 -35.92 47.81 87.68
N ALA A 230 -35.68 48.56 86.61
CA ALA A 230 -36.10 49.96 86.49
C ALA A 230 -37.63 50.09 86.54
N ALA A 231 -38.38 49.21 85.87
CA ALA A 231 -39.83 49.16 85.95
C ALA A 231 -40.30 48.87 87.39
N SER A 232 -39.67 47.91 88.08
CA SER A 232 -39.98 47.60 89.47
C SER A 232 -39.68 48.77 90.43
N LEU A 233 -38.57 49.47 90.20
CA LEU A 233 -38.20 50.67 90.97
C LEU A 233 -39.17 51.82 90.66
N LYS A 234 -39.61 51.98 89.42
CA LYS A 234 -40.60 52.98 89.04
C LYS A 234 -41.95 52.72 89.69
N VAL A 235 -42.36 51.46 89.82
CA VAL A 235 -43.56 51.07 90.58
C VAL A 235 -43.40 51.40 92.06
N LYS A 236 -42.22 51.17 92.65
CA LYS A 236 -41.92 51.58 94.03
C LYS A 236 -41.98 53.09 94.17
N VAL A 237 -41.25 53.84 93.35
CA VAL A 237 -41.28 55.31 93.33
C VAL A 237 -42.71 55.83 93.20
N LEU A 238 -43.55 55.27 92.31
CA LEU A 238 -44.97 55.66 92.21
C LEU A 238 -45.76 55.36 93.49
N HIS A 239 -45.43 54.27 94.18
CA HIS A 239 -46.02 53.92 95.48
C HIS A 239 -45.57 54.88 96.59
N GLU A 240 -44.28 55.20 96.65
CA GLU A 240 -43.73 56.20 97.55
C GLU A 240 -44.21 57.61 97.20
N GLU A 241 -44.40 57.96 95.92
CA GLU A 241 -45.01 59.21 95.44
C GLU A 241 -46.50 59.27 95.79
N GLN A 242 -47.23 58.15 95.80
CA GLN A 242 -48.59 58.10 96.34
C GLN A 242 -48.61 58.35 97.85
N GLU A 243 -47.64 57.79 98.59
CA GLU A 243 -47.48 58.06 100.03
C GLU A 243 -47.07 59.52 100.28
N VAL A 244 -46.15 60.07 99.48
CA VAL A 244 -45.74 61.48 99.51
C VAL A 244 -46.91 62.39 99.12
N GLY A 245 -47.72 62.05 98.12
CA GLY A 245 -48.95 62.76 97.76
C GLY A 245 -50.02 62.74 98.86
N ARG A 246 -50.03 61.68 99.69
CA ARG A 246 -50.83 61.64 100.93
C ARG A 246 -50.34 62.70 101.93
N TYR A 247 -49.04 62.92 102.01
CA TYR A 247 -48.41 63.93 102.88
C TYR A 247 -48.40 65.35 102.28
N GLU A 248 -48.43 65.51 100.96
CA GLU A 248 -48.49 66.79 100.24
C GLU A 248 -49.92 67.37 100.15
N SER A 249 -50.94 66.59 100.51
CA SER A 249 -52.32 67.09 100.72
C SER A 249 -52.49 67.93 102.00
N MET A 250 -51.43 68.06 102.80
CA MET A 250 -51.31 69.00 103.92
C MET A 250 -50.17 69.99 103.63
N VAL A 251 -50.43 71.01 102.83
CA VAL A 251 -49.95 72.40 102.98
C VAL A 251 -50.32 73.17 101.71
N VAL A 252 -50.94 74.33 101.94
CA VAL A 252 -51.58 75.15 100.92
C VAL A 252 -50.74 76.40 100.63
N SER A 253 -50.82 76.78 99.36
CA SER A 253 -50.82 78.13 98.78
C SER A 253 -49.53 78.74 98.24
N SER A 254 -49.66 78.98 96.93
CA SER A 254 -49.30 80.20 96.20
C SER A 254 -47.84 80.32 95.80
N PRO A 255 -47.54 80.54 94.49
CA PRO A 255 -47.49 81.94 94.04
C PRO A 255 -47.95 82.19 92.60
N GLU A 256 -48.81 83.19 92.45
CA GLU A 256 -49.26 83.80 91.19
C GLU A 256 -48.19 84.68 90.51
N ARG A 257 -46.95 84.18 90.39
CA ARG A 257 -45.88 84.89 89.67
C ARG A 257 -45.24 84.09 88.52
N VAL A 258 -45.65 82.84 88.31
CA VAL A 258 -45.16 81.97 87.22
C VAL A 258 -46.15 81.89 86.04
N ARG A 259 -47.42 82.28 86.23
CA ARG A 259 -48.47 82.15 85.19
C ARG A 259 -48.20 82.97 83.92
N LYS A 260 -47.48 84.09 84.01
CA LYS A 260 -47.20 84.95 82.86
C LYS A 260 -45.94 84.55 82.06
N GLU A 261 -44.91 84.02 82.71
CA GLU A 261 -43.78 83.38 82.01
C GLU A 261 -44.17 82.02 81.43
N ILE A 262 -45.13 81.32 82.05
CA ILE A 262 -45.70 80.07 81.53
C ILE A 262 -46.52 80.32 80.27
N GLU A 263 -47.33 81.38 80.18
CA GLU A 263 -48.10 81.71 78.96
C GLU A 263 -47.16 82.01 77.78
N ASP A 264 -46.13 82.84 77.98
CA ASP A 264 -45.17 83.17 76.91
C ASP A 264 -44.31 81.95 76.50
N GLN A 265 -43.91 81.11 77.46
CA GLN A 265 -43.22 79.86 77.16
C GLN A 265 -44.16 78.81 76.54
N GLN A 266 -45.45 78.83 76.85
CA GLN A 266 -46.45 77.94 76.23
C GLN A 266 -46.67 78.29 74.77
N GLU A 267 -46.77 79.58 74.44
CA GLU A 267 -46.95 80.02 73.05
C GLU A 267 -45.71 79.71 72.19
N GLN A 268 -44.49 79.94 72.72
CA GLN A 268 -43.25 79.56 72.03
C GLN A 268 -43.10 78.04 71.86
N LEU A 269 -43.52 77.27 72.86
CA LEU A 269 -43.45 75.81 72.86
C LEU A 269 -44.54 75.20 71.96
N GLU A 270 -45.69 75.84 71.82
CA GLU A 270 -46.69 75.50 70.80
C GLU A 270 -46.16 75.77 69.38
N TYR A 271 -45.54 76.91 69.14
CA TYR A 271 -44.90 77.20 67.84
C TYR A 271 -43.78 76.20 67.49
N ASP A 272 -42.88 75.91 68.43
CA ASP A 272 -41.81 74.93 68.22
C ASP A 272 -42.36 73.51 68.04
N ARG A 273 -43.46 73.15 68.74
CA ARG A 273 -44.16 71.88 68.51
C ARG A 273 -44.74 71.78 67.11
N GLU A 274 -45.37 72.85 66.60
CA GLU A 274 -45.89 72.87 65.24
C GLU A 274 -44.77 72.74 64.20
N GLN A 275 -43.63 73.39 64.42
CA GLN A 275 -42.44 73.25 63.56
C GLN A 275 -41.85 71.84 63.62
N ILE A 276 -41.75 71.23 64.80
CA ILE A 276 -41.28 69.84 64.95
C ILE A 276 -42.22 68.88 64.23
N VAL A 277 -43.54 69.02 64.39
CA VAL A 277 -44.53 68.16 63.71
C VAL A 277 -44.43 68.31 62.18
N SER A 278 -44.26 69.54 61.69
CA SER A 278 -44.03 69.83 60.26
C SER A 278 -42.75 69.16 59.75
N MET A 279 -41.64 69.29 60.48
CA MET A 279 -40.34 68.71 60.11
C MET A 279 -40.33 67.18 60.22
N GLU A 280 -41.02 66.60 61.21
CA GLU A 280 -41.22 65.15 61.34
C GLU A 280 -42.05 64.60 60.18
N ARG A 281 -43.13 65.29 59.80
CA ARG A 281 -43.93 64.92 58.63
C ARG A 281 -43.06 64.95 57.37
N ARG A 282 -42.27 66.00 57.16
CA ARG A 282 -41.39 66.11 55.99
C ARG A 282 -40.28 65.07 56.00
N THR A 283 -39.74 64.74 57.17
CA THR A 283 -38.76 63.66 57.35
C THR A 283 -39.37 62.31 56.97
N ARG A 284 -40.58 61.99 57.45
CA ARG A 284 -41.29 60.76 57.08
C ARG A 284 -41.59 60.69 55.59
N GLU A 285 -42.03 61.80 54.98
CA GLU A 285 -42.27 61.87 53.52
C GLU A 285 -40.99 61.62 52.72
N LEU A 286 -39.86 62.22 53.12
CA LEU A 286 -38.56 61.97 52.49
C LEU A 286 -38.09 60.54 52.69
N GLN A 287 -38.29 59.96 53.88
CA GLN A 287 -37.90 58.60 54.20
C GLN A 287 -38.70 57.56 53.39
N ASN A 288 -39.99 57.83 53.15
CA ASN A 288 -40.82 57.03 52.23
C ASN A 288 -40.32 57.13 50.79
N ARG A 289 -39.92 58.34 50.33
CA ARG A 289 -39.33 58.52 48.99
C ARG A 289 -37.99 57.79 48.85
N VAL A 290 -37.12 57.85 49.86
CA VAL A 290 -35.85 57.12 49.87
C VAL A 290 -36.09 55.61 49.80
N SER A 291 -37.04 55.09 50.58
CA SER A 291 -37.40 53.68 50.56
C SER A 291 -37.93 53.25 49.19
N GLY A 292 -38.76 54.08 48.54
CA GLY A 292 -39.23 53.84 47.18
C GLY A 292 -38.09 53.85 46.15
N LEU A 293 -37.15 54.80 46.26
CA LEU A 293 -35.97 54.86 45.39
C LEU A 293 -35.06 53.65 45.56
N GLN A 294 -34.90 53.11 46.77
CA GLN A 294 -34.13 51.89 47.02
C GLN A 294 -34.74 50.67 46.33
N VAL A 295 -36.08 50.54 46.33
CA VAL A 295 -36.77 49.46 45.59
C VAL A 295 -36.55 49.62 44.08
N CYS A 296 -36.71 50.84 43.55
CA CYS A 296 -36.42 51.11 42.14
C CYS A 296 -34.96 50.81 41.79
N GLU A 297 -34.00 51.13 42.66
CA GLU A 297 -32.59 50.82 42.46
C GLU A 297 -32.35 49.31 42.39
N THR A 298 -32.97 48.53 43.29
CA THR A 298 -32.88 47.07 43.26
C THR A 298 -33.49 46.47 41.99
N ASP A 299 -34.64 46.98 41.56
CA ASP A 299 -35.31 46.51 40.34
C ASP A 299 -34.48 46.82 39.08
N VAL A 300 -33.90 48.03 39.00
CA VAL A 300 -32.99 48.40 37.91
C VAL A 300 -31.75 47.51 37.91
N ARG A 301 -31.17 47.22 39.08
CA ARG A 301 -29.99 46.35 39.19
C ARG A 301 -30.30 44.93 38.73
N MET A 302 -31.45 44.38 39.12
CA MET A 302 -31.92 43.07 38.65
C MET A 302 -32.16 43.06 37.14
N GLY A 303 -32.79 44.11 36.60
CA GLY A 303 -32.99 44.27 35.15
C GLY A 303 -31.67 44.29 34.37
N THR A 304 -30.66 44.99 34.89
CA THR A 304 -29.32 45.02 34.29
C THR A 304 -28.67 43.63 34.28
N THR A 305 -28.75 42.87 35.39
CA THR A 305 -28.18 41.52 35.42
C THR A 305 -28.82 40.57 34.40
N VAL A 306 -30.14 40.65 34.22
CA VAL A 306 -30.85 39.83 33.22
C VAL A 306 -30.49 40.25 31.79
N MET A 307 -30.30 41.55 31.54
CA MET A 307 -29.84 42.04 30.23
C MET A 307 -28.43 41.53 29.89
N GLU A 308 -27.49 41.56 30.85
CA GLU A 308 -26.14 41.03 30.64
C GLU A 308 -26.15 39.52 30.35
N GLU A 309 -27.00 38.75 31.04
CA GLU A 309 -27.17 37.32 30.78
C GLU A 309 -27.77 37.08 29.38
N CYS A 310 -28.79 37.85 28.98
CA CYS A 310 -29.35 37.79 27.64
C CYS A 310 -28.30 38.08 26.56
N GLU A 311 -27.45 39.10 26.76
CA GLU A 311 -26.38 39.45 25.83
C GLU A 311 -25.37 38.32 25.68
N ARG A 312 -24.92 37.72 26.80
CA ARG A 312 -24.02 36.56 26.79
C ARG A 312 -24.63 35.37 26.05
N GLU A 313 -25.92 35.09 26.27
CA GLU A 313 -26.62 34.01 25.56
C GLU A 313 -26.82 34.31 24.08
N MET A 314 -27.08 35.57 23.70
CA MET A 314 -27.12 35.99 22.30
C MET A 314 -25.79 35.76 21.59
N ASP A 315 -24.67 36.08 22.23
CA ASP A 315 -23.35 35.87 21.64
C ASP A 315 -22.99 34.39 21.54
N ARG A 316 -23.33 33.58 22.55
CA ARG A 316 -23.22 32.11 22.46
C ARG A 316 -24.03 31.56 21.29
N SER A 317 -25.27 32.01 21.12
CA SER A 317 -26.16 31.60 20.03
C SER A 317 -25.59 31.95 18.66
N LYS A 318 -25.00 33.14 18.48
CA LYS A 318 -24.32 33.54 17.23
C LYS A 318 -23.18 32.58 16.87
N VAL A 319 -22.34 32.22 17.84
CA VAL A 319 -21.23 31.27 17.63
C VAL A 319 -21.76 29.89 17.23
N GLN A 320 -22.80 29.40 17.90
CA GLN A 320 -23.42 28.12 17.54
C GLN A 320 -24.06 28.13 16.15
N LEU A 321 -24.74 29.23 15.77
CA LEU A 321 -25.31 29.39 14.44
C LEU A 321 -24.23 29.37 13.35
N GLN A 322 -23.08 30.00 13.58
CA GLN A 322 -21.97 29.95 12.65
C GLN A 322 -21.42 28.52 12.52
N LEU A 323 -21.21 27.82 13.65
CA LEU A 323 -20.75 26.43 13.66
C LEU A 323 -21.71 25.50 12.90
N VAL A 324 -23.03 25.71 13.03
CA VAL A 324 -24.04 24.95 12.28
C VAL A 324 -23.95 25.23 10.78
N ARG A 325 -23.72 26.48 10.36
CA ARG A 325 -23.53 26.82 8.94
C ARG A 325 -22.29 26.15 8.37
N ASP A 326 -21.17 26.23 9.08
CA ASP A 326 -19.90 25.63 8.65
C ASP A 326 -20.03 24.11 8.54
N ARG A 327 -20.69 23.47 9.53
CA ARG A 327 -20.98 22.02 9.49
C ARG A 327 -21.90 21.65 8.33
N LYS A 328 -22.94 22.43 8.04
CA LYS A 328 -23.82 22.18 6.88
C LYS A 328 -23.05 22.27 5.57
N GLN A 329 -22.13 23.23 5.43
CA GLN A 329 -21.29 23.35 4.25
C GLN A 329 -20.34 22.15 4.13
N ALA A 330 -19.71 21.73 5.23
CA ALA A 330 -18.86 20.55 5.25
C ALA A 330 -19.61 19.26 4.86
N ILE A 331 -20.84 19.09 5.37
CA ILE A 331 -21.73 17.97 5.00
C ILE A 331 -22.04 18.00 3.50
N SER A 332 -22.40 19.17 2.96
CA SER A 332 -22.69 19.30 1.52
C SER A 332 -21.49 18.94 0.63
N ILE A 333 -20.28 19.32 1.03
CA ILE A 333 -19.05 18.94 0.33
C ILE A 333 -18.84 17.42 0.42
N ALA A 334 -18.96 16.83 1.61
CA ALA A 334 -18.81 15.39 1.81
C ALA A 334 -19.84 14.56 1.02
N GLU A 335 -21.10 15.03 0.94
CA GLU A 335 -22.14 14.39 0.12
C GLU A 335 -21.81 14.43 -1.37
N SER A 336 -21.24 15.53 -1.86
CA SER A 336 -20.82 15.65 -3.27
C SER A 336 -19.68 14.68 -3.60
N GLU A 337 -18.73 14.51 -2.67
CA GLU A 337 -17.62 13.59 -2.82
C GLU A 337 -18.09 12.14 -2.73
N LEU A 338 -19.02 11.82 -1.82
CA LEU A 338 -19.64 10.50 -1.73
C LEU A 338 -20.31 10.12 -3.05
N ARG A 339 -21.12 11.01 -3.63
CA ARG A 339 -21.75 10.76 -4.95
C ARG A 339 -20.72 10.53 -6.05
N ARG A 340 -19.61 11.27 -6.03
CA ARG A 340 -18.51 11.08 -7.00
C ARG A 340 -17.89 9.68 -6.85
N LEU A 341 -17.65 9.24 -5.62
CA LEU A 341 -17.08 7.92 -5.31
C LEU A 341 -18.06 6.79 -5.67
N GLU A 342 -19.35 6.93 -5.36
CA GLU A 342 -20.40 5.96 -5.75
C GLU A 342 -20.48 5.78 -7.27
N ASN A 343 -20.38 6.88 -8.02
CA ASN A 343 -20.34 6.83 -9.48
C ASN A 343 -19.08 6.12 -10.00
N GLN A 344 -17.92 6.36 -9.38
CA GLN A 344 -16.68 5.66 -9.72
C GLN A 344 -16.76 4.16 -9.39
N GLU A 345 -17.32 3.81 -8.24
CA GLU A 345 -17.55 2.41 -7.84
C GLU A 345 -18.47 1.70 -8.84
N SER A 346 -19.58 2.33 -9.23
CA SER A 346 -20.51 1.79 -10.22
C SER A 346 -19.85 1.57 -11.58
N TYR A 347 -19.02 2.51 -12.04
CA TYR A 347 -18.23 2.37 -13.26
C TYR A 347 -17.25 1.19 -13.18
N LEU A 348 -16.48 1.09 -12.09
CA LEU A 348 -15.52 0.01 -11.90
C LEU A 348 -16.20 -1.36 -11.80
N LYS A 349 -17.36 -1.46 -11.12
CA LYS A 349 -18.16 -2.70 -11.07
C LYS A 349 -18.57 -3.17 -12.46
N ARG A 350 -19.01 -2.27 -13.34
CA ARG A 350 -19.34 -2.63 -14.73
C ARG A 350 -18.12 -3.09 -15.52
N GLN A 351 -16.95 -2.48 -15.28
CA GLN A 351 -15.70 -2.89 -15.93
C GLN A 351 -15.24 -4.28 -15.48
N VAL A 352 -15.38 -4.59 -14.19
CA VAL A 352 -15.12 -5.92 -13.64
C VAL A 352 -16.06 -6.94 -14.27
N GLN A 353 -17.37 -6.69 -14.27
CA GLN A 353 -18.37 -7.59 -14.87
C GLN A 353 -18.07 -7.87 -16.36
N SER A 354 -17.75 -6.84 -17.14
CA SER A 354 -17.38 -7.00 -18.55
C SER A 354 -16.11 -7.86 -18.74
N SER A 355 -15.14 -7.70 -17.84
CA SER A 355 -13.91 -8.50 -17.85
C SER A 355 -14.18 -9.95 -17.45
N GLU A 356 -15.02 -10.20 -16.45
CA GLU A 356 -15.46 -11.54 -16.04
C GLU A 356 -16.22 -12.25 -17.17
N GLU A 357 -17.13 -11.56 -17.85
CA GLU A 357 -17.84 -12.09 -19.02
C GLU A 357 -16.89 -12.42 -20.19
N ARG A 358 -15.83 -11.62 -20.37
CA ARG A 358 -14.78 -11.91 -21.36
C ARG A 358 -13.96 -13.13 -20.97
N ILE A 359 -13.56 -13.25 -19.71
CA ILE A 359 -12.83 -14.41 -19.18
C ILE A 359 -13.68 -15.69 -19.34
N SER A 360 -14.94 -15.65 -18.94
CA SER A 360 -15.88 -16.77 -19.07
C SER A 360 -16.04 -17.22 -20.53
N ARG A 361 -16.15 -16.28 -21.48
CA ARG A 361 -16.19 -16.59 -22.92
C ARG A 361 -14.91 -17.27 -23.40
N ILE A 362 -13.73 -16.78 -22.99
CA ILE A 362 -12.45 -17.37 -23.37
C ILE A 362 -12.30 -18.77 -22.75
N GLN A 363 -12.66 -18.95 -21.49
CA GLN A 363 -12.64 -20.26 -20.82
C GLN A 363 -13.53 -21.27 -21.53
N LYS A 364 -14.73 -20.86 -21.94
CA LYS A 364 -15.63 -21.72 -22.73
C LYS A 364 -15.01 -22.09 -24.08
N GLN A 365 -14.42 -21.12 -24.79
CA GLN A 365 -13.72 -21.39 -26.06
C GLN A 365 -12.54 -22.36 -25.90
N ILE A 366 -11.77 -22.24 -24.82
CA ILE A 366 -10.68 -23.17 -24.50
C ILE A 366 -11.25 -24.57 -24.26
N SER A 367 -12.29 -24.70 -23.43
CA SER A 367 -12.92 -25.99 -23.15
C SER A 367 -13.50 -26.64 -24.41
N ASP A 368 -14.16 -25.87 -25.28
CA ASP A 368 -14.71 -26.38 -26.55
C ASP A 368 -13.57 -26.86 -27.47
N ARG A 369 -12.46 -26.10 -27.53
CA ARG A 369 -11.26 -26.47 -28.31
C ARG A 369 -10.58 -27.73 -27.78
N GLU A 370 -10.51 -27.90 -26.47
CA GLU A 370 -9.96 -29.10 -25.83
C GLU A 370 -10.79 -30.33 -26.18
N LEU A 371 -12.13 -30.22 -26.13
CA LEU A 371 -13.04 -31.30 -26.55
C LEU A 371 -12.89 -31.63 -28.04
N GLU A 372 -12.77 -30.63 -28.92
CA GLU A 372 -12.52 -30.84 -30.35
C GLU A 372 -11.19 -31.56 -30.61
N VAL A 373 -10.12 -31.14 -29.95
CA VAL A 373 -8.79 -31.75 -30.07
C VAL A 373 -8.81 -33.19 -29.55
N GLN A 374 -9.46 -33.44 -28.41
CA GLN A 374 -9.59 -34.77 -27.84
C GLN A 374 -10.37 -35.71 -28.78
N ALA A 375 -11.51 -35.26 -29.32
CA ALA A 375 -12.29 -36.05 -30.27
C ALA A 375 -11.51 -36.33 -31.58
N SER A 376 -10.74 -35.36 -32.07
CA SER A 376 -9.86 -35.54 -33.22
C SER A 376 -8.74 -36.54 -32.93
N TYR A 377 -8.13 -36.47 -31.75
CA TYR A 377 -7.10 -37.39 -31.31
C TYR A 377 -7.62 -38.83 -31.19
N GLU A 378 -8.80 -39.03 -30.62
CA GLU A 378 -9.45 -40.34 -30.53
C GLU A 378 -9.75 -40.94 -31.91
N LYS A 379 -10.24 -40.12 -32.86
CA LYS A 379 -10.41 -40.56 -34.25
C LYS A 379 -9.09 -40.99 -34.88
N LEU A 380 -8.03 -40.18 -34.74
CA LEU A 380 -6.72 -40.49 -35.28
C LEU A 380 -6.13 -41.78 -34.67
N GLN A 381 -6.35 -42.01 -33.38
CA GLN A 381 -5.94 -43.26 -32.73
C GLN A 381 -6.68 -44.46 -33.31
N ASN A 382 -7.99 -44.36 -33.50
CA ASN A 382 -8.80 -45.43 -34.09
C ASN A 382 -8.35 -45.72 -35.54
N ASP A 383 -8.13 -44.68 -36.35
CA ASP A 383 -7.64 -44.81 -37.72
C ASP A 383 -6.27 -45.48 -37.76
N ARG A 384 -5.37 -45.13 -36.82
CA ARG A 384 -4.06 -45.79 -36.69
C ARG A 384 -4.19 -47.28 -36.39
N VAL A 385 -5.09 -47.66 -35.47
CA VAL A 385 -5.34 -49.07 -35.13
C VAL A 385 -5.90 -49.83 -36.33
N VAL A 386 -6.82 -49.23 -37.09
CA VAL A 386 -7.36 -49.84 -38.32
C VAL A 386 -6.24 -50.02 -39.35
N ALA A 387 -5.44 -48.99 -39.61
CA ALA A 387 -4.33 -49.06 -40.55
C ALA A 387 -3.26 -50.10 -40.14
N GLU A 388 -2.97 -50.24 -38.86
CA GLU A 388 -2.07 -51.30 -38.35
C GLU A 388 -2.64 -52.71 -38.58
N ARG A 389 -3.96 -52.89 -38.37
CA ARG A 389 -4.63 -54.17 -38.68
C ARG A 389 -4.62 -54.50 -40.17
N GLU A 390 -4.87 -53.51 -41.01
CA GLU A 390 -4.78 -53.69 -42.47
C GLU A 390 -3.36 -54.01 -42.92
N ARG A 391 -2.36 -53.30 -42.38
CA ARG A 391 -0.94 -53.54 -42.67
C ARG A 391 -0.53 -54.96 -42.30
N THR A 392 -0.88 -55.42 -41.09
CA THR A 392 -0.56 -56.79 -40.63
C THR A 392 -1.27 -57.87 -41.46
N ALA A 393 -2.52 -57.63 -41.88
CA ALA A 393 -3.23 -58.53 -42.78
C ALA A 393 -2.57 -58.61 -44.18
N VAL A 394 -2.12 -57.47 -44.72
CA VAL A 394 -1.39 -57.42 -45.99
C VAL A 394 -0.04 -58.11 -45.88
N GLU A 395 0.73 -57.85 -44.81
CA GLU A 395 2.01 -58.54 -44.54
C GLU A 395 1.83 -60.06 -44.47
N SER A 396 0.77 -60.54 -43.80
CA SER A 396 0.45 -61.98 -43.76
C SER A 396 0.10 -62.54 -45.15
N ARG A 397 -0.63 -61.80 -45.98
CA ARG A 397 -0.96 -62.22 -47.36
C ARG A 397 0.28 -62.25 -48.25
N ILE A 398 1.18 -61.28 -48.11
CA ILE A 398 2.46 -61.26 -48.83
C ILE A 398 3.28 -62.49 -48.45
N ALA A 399 3.44 -62.79 -47.15
CA ALA A 399 4.17 -63.97 -46.69
C ALA A 399 3.56 -65.28 -47.21
N GLN A 400 2.23 -65.39 -47.26
CA GLN A 400 1.55 -66.56 -47.84
C GLN A 400 1.80 -66.67 -49.35
N ASN A 401 1.72 -65.55 -50.08
CA ASN A 401 2.00 -65.51 -51.51
C ASN A 401 3.46 -65.87 -51.81
N GLU A 402 4.43 -65.36 -51.06
CA GLU A 402 5.85 -65.71 -51.18
C GLU A 402 6.07 -67.21 -50.97
N LYS A 403 5.41 -67.82 -49.99
CA LYS A 403 5.44 -69.27 -49.77
C LYS A 403 4.87 -70.05 -50.96
N LEU A 404 3.75 -69.60 -51.53
CA LEU A 404 3.15 -70.23 -52.71
C LEU A 404 4.05 -70.08 -53.96
N VAL A 405 4.67 -68.92 -54.14
CA VAL A 405 5.63 -68.67 -55.23
C VAL A 405 6.83 -69.60 -55.10
N SER A 406 7.41 -69.73 -53.90
CA SER A 406 8.50 -70.67 -53.62
C SER A 406 8.09 -72.12 -53.93
N GLN A 407 6.94 -72.58 -53.42
CA GLN A 407 6.44 -73.93 -53.70
C GLN A 407 6.20 -74.19 -55.19
N THR A 408 5.69 -73.19 -55.92
CA THR A 408 5.44 -73.31 -57.36
C THR A 408 6.75 -73.32 -58.14
N SER A 409 7.72 -72.51 -57.74
CA SER A 409 9.07 -72.51 -58.30
C SER A 409 9.75 -73.87 -58.10
N ASP A 410 9.65 -74.45 -56.90
CA ASP A 410 10.21 -75.78 -56.61
C ASP A 410 9.54 -76.87 -57.45
N LYS A 411 8.21 -76.82 -57.60
CA LYS A 411 7.47 -77.75 -58.47
C LYS A 411 7.89 -77.61 -59.93
N LYS A 412 8.01 -76.37 -60.43
CA LYS A 412 8.46 -76.10 -61.80
C LYS A 412 9.88 -76.61 -62.03
N ALA A 413 10.79 -76.44 -61.07
CA ALA A 413 12.15 -76.98 -61.15
C ALA A 413 12.15 -78.51 -61.19
N LYS A 414 11.34 -79.18 -60.36
CA LYS A 414 11.20 -80.64 -60.37
C LYS A 414 10.64 -81.17 -61.68
N LEU A 415 9.51 -80.62 -62.14
CA LEU A 415 8.90 -80.96 -63.44
C LEU A 415 9.86 -80.71 -64.60
N GLY A 416 10.63 -79.62 -64.55
CA GLY A 416 11.67 -79.33 -65.54
C GLY A 416 12.75 -80.42 -65.57
N SER A 417 13.24 -80.84 -64.40
CA SER A 417 14.22 -81.93 -64.29
C SER A 417 13.66 -83.29 -64.74
N GLU A 418 12.40 -83.59 -64.40
CA GLU A 418 11.72 -84.82 -64.85
C GLU A 418 11.54 -84.83 -66.36
N PHE A 419 11.13 -83.70 -66.95
CA PHE A 419 10.95 -83.55 -68.39
C PHE A 419 12.29 -83.60 -69.15
N GLU A 420 13.35 -83.00 -68.61
CA GLU A 420 14.71 -83.13 -69.15
C GLU A 420 15.18 -84.60 -69.13
N ALA A 421 14.93 -85.32 -68.03
CA ALA A 421 15.25 -86.74 -67.93
C ALA A 421 14.43 -87.60 -68.92
N GLU A 422 13.15 -87.26 -69.15
CA GLU A 422 12.29 -87.95 -70.12
C GLU A 422 12.70 -87.67 -71.57
N ILE A 423 13.13 -86.43 -71.89
CA ILE A 423 13.75 -86.08 -73.17
C ILE A 423 15.05 -86.88 -73.35
N GLU A 424 15.90 -86.93 -72.33
CA GLU A 424 17.16 -87.67 -72.40
C GLU A 424 16.90 -89.17 -72.63
N SER A 425 15.96 -89.77 -71.90
CA SER A 425 15.54 -91.16 -72.12
C SER A 425 14.94 -91.38 -73.52
N SER A 426 14.10 -90.47 -74.00
CA SER A 426 13.47 -90.57 -75.32
C SER A 426 14.48 -90.40 -76.46
N THR A 427 15.43 -89.47 -76.32
CA THR A 427 16.52 -89.27 -77.28
C THR A 427 17.49 -90.45 -77.27
N GLU A 428 17.76 -91.05 -76.12
CA GLU A 428 18.56 -92.27 -76.01
C GLU A 428 17.84 -93.47 -76.66
N ALA A 429 16.52 -93.60 -76.46
CA ALA A 429 15.70 -94.60 -77.15
C ALA A 429 15.70 -94.38 -78.68
N TYR A 430 15.57 -93.13 -79.14
CA TYR A 430 15.69 -92.77 -80.55
C TYR A 430 17.06 -93.14 -81.13
N ARG A 431 18.16 -92.83 -80.43
CA ARG A 431 19.52 -93.22 -80.84
C ARG A 431 19.68 -94.73 -80.91
N LYS A 432 19.13 -95.48 -79.96
CA LYS A 432 19.14 -96.96 -79.99
C LYS A 432 18.39 -97.49 -81.22
N LEU A 433 17.26 -96.88 -81.58
CA LEU A 433 16.49 -97.25 -82.77
C LEU A 433 17.24 -96.90 -84.05
N GLU A 434 17.86 -95.72 -84.12
CA GLU A 434 18.72 -95.30 -85.22
C GLU A 434 19.88 -96.28 -85.43
N ASP A 435 20.58 -96.67 -84.36
CA ASP A 435 21.64 -97.68 -84.39
C ASP A 435 21.12 -99.05 -84.86
N GLN A 436 19.92 -99.46 -84.45
CA GLN A 436 19.30 -100.71 -84.93
C GLN A 436 18.96 -100.63 -86.42
N VAL A 437 18.42 -99.50 -86.90
CA VAL A 437 18.14 -99.28 -88.32
C VAL A 437 19.43 -99.29 -89.13
N VAL A 438 20.50 -98.65 -88.65
CA VAL A 438 21.83 -98.66 -89.29
C VAL A 438 22.42 -100.07 -89.30
N LYS A 439 22.32 -100.83 -88.21
CA LYS A 439 22.74 -102.24 -88.15
C LYS A 439 21.95 -103.10 -89.14
N TYR A 440 20.64 -102.93 -89.22
CA TYR A 440 19.79 -103.65 -90.16
C TYR A 440 20.14 -103.31 -91.62
N HIS A 441 20.37 -102.03 -91.92
CA HIS A 441 20.84 -101.60 -93.25
C HIS A 441 22.22 -102.15 -93.56
N ARG A 442 23.15 -102.19 -92.61
CA ARG A 442 24.47 -102.85 -92.79
C ARG A 442 24.32 -104.34 -93.07
N GLN A 443 23.46 -105.05 -92.33
CA GLN A 443 23.17 -106.47 -92.53
C GLN A 443 22.55 -106.75 -93.90
N LEU A 444 21.61 -105.90 -94.34
CA LEU A 444 21.07 -105.94 -95.70
C LEU A 444 22.15 -105.70 -96.76
N PHE A 445 23.03 -104.72 -96.56
CA PHE A 445 24.14 -104.45 -97.49
C PHE A 445 25.14 -105.61 -97.57
N THR A 446 25.47 -106.27 -96.45
CA THR A 446 26.32 -107.46 -96.44
C THR A 446 25.66 -108.65 -97.12
N HIS A 447 24.37 -108.91 -96.88
CA HIS A 447 23.64 -109.97 -97.59
C HIS A 447 23.45 -109.67 -99.09
N MET A 448 23.36 -108.40 -99.48
CA MET A 448 23.36 -108.01 -100.90
C MET A 448 24.74 -108.15 -101.56
N GLN A 449 25.84 -108.07 -100.81
CA GLN A 449 27.18 -108.34 -101.32
C GLN A 449 27.49 -109.85 -101.41
N GLU A 450 26.96 -110.66 -100.50
CA GLU A 450 27.09 -112.13 -100.51
C GLU A 450 26.28 -112.80 -101.62
N ALA A 451 25.21 -112.17 -102.13
CA ALA A 451 24.40 -112.68 -103.24
C ALA A 451 25.00 -112.41 -104.65
N ARG A 452 26.26 -111.95 -104.74
CA ARG A 452 26.93 -111.57 -106.01
C ARG A 452 28.17 -112.41 -106.37
N VAL A 453 28.35 -113.55 -105.70
CA VAL A 453 29.28 -114.63 -106.09
C VAL A 453 28.45 -115.84 -106.44
#